data_AF-A0A3E2C8Q7-F1
#
_entry.id   AF-A0A3E2C8Q7-F1
#
_cell.length_a   1.000
_cell.length_b   1.000
_cell.length_c   1.000
_cell.angle_alpha   90.00
_cell.angle_beta   90.00
_cell.angle_gamma   90.00
#
_symmetry.space_group_name_H-M   'P 1'
#
loop_
_entity.id
_entity.type
_entity.pdbx_description
1 polymer ?
#
loop_
_entity_poly.entity_id
_entity_poly.type
_entity_poly.pdbx_seq_one_letter_code
_entity_poly.pdbx_strand_id
1 'polypeptide(L)'
;GLIRGREFIMQDAYSFSIDEDGLKSAYVEERAAYARIFDRLGIKYVIVHAVSGPMGGSDSEEFLAPMPIGEDTFALAPSGKAWNVEALTTPEMQDVDCSATPKMETLDTPDAKTIEALVKVS
;
A
#
# COMPACT_ATOMS: atom_id res chain seq x y z
N GLY A 1 -9.37 13.52 16.31
CA GLY A 1 -10.66 12.88 16.65
C GLY A 1 -10.42 11.40 16.90
N LEU A 2 -11.46 10.56 16.95
CA LEU A 2 -11.28 9.11 17.24
C LEU A 2 -10.40 8.38 16.20
N ILE A 3 -10.49 8.78 14.93
CA ILE A 3 -9.73 8.18 13.82
C ILE A 3 -8.20 8.37 13.97
N ARG A 4 -7.77 9.40 14.71
CA ARG A 4 -6.34 9.68 14.96
C ARG A 4 -6.16 10.27 16.35
N GLY A 5 -6.23 9.39 17.35
CA GLY A 5 -5.98 9.70 18.76
C GLY A 5 -4.57 9.32 19.20
N ARG A 6 -4.10 9.88 20.32
CA ARG A 6 -2.87 9.42 21.00
C ARG A 6 -3.13 8.27 21.98
N GLU A 7 -4.39 8.12 22.39
CA GLU A 7 -4.89 7.04 23.21
C GLU A 7 -6.11 6.48 22.50
N PHE A 8 -6.13 5.16 22.32
CA PHE A 8 -7.17 4.44 21.59
C PHE A 8 -7.23 3.01 22.12
N ILE A 9 -8.38 2.37 21.91
CA ILE A 9 -8.55 0.94 22.18
C ILE A 9 -8.11 0.20 20.92
N MET A 10 -7.25 -0.79 21.08
CA MET A 10 -6.80 -1.67 20.02
C MET A 10 -7.05 -3.11 20.43
N GLN A 11 -7.48 -3.93 19.48
CA GLN A 11 -7.48 -5.37 19.64
C GLN A 11 -6.24 -5.89 18.93
N ASP A 12 -5.30 -6.40 19.70
CA ASP A 12 -4.10 -7.08 19.26
C ASP A 12 -4.23 -8.59 19.56
N ALA A 13 -3.77 -9.41 18.62
CA ALA A 13 -3.78 -10.86 18.74
C ALA A 13 -2.40 -11.40 18.38
N TYR A 14 -2.01 -12.48 19.04
CA TYR A 14 -0.74 -13.16 18.84
C TYR A 14 -0.98 -14.66 18.79
N SER A 15 -0.64 -15.31 17.68
CA SER A 15 -0.70 -16.76 17.49
C SER A 15 0.69 -17.38 17.53
N PHE A 16 0.80 -18.59 18.06
CA PHE A 16 2.05 -19.35 18.10
C PHE A 16 1.84 -20.70 17.42
N SER A 17 2.66 -20.99 16.40
CA SER A 17 2.56 -22.21 15.60
C SER A 17 3.90 -22.96 15.61
N ILE A 18 3.83 -24.29 15.51
CA ILE A 18 5.03 -25.16 15.53
C ILE A 18 5.78 -25.05 14.19
N ASP A 19 5.04 -24.88 13.09
CA ASP A 19 5.55 -24.82 11.73
C ASP A 19 4.83 -23.75 10.88
N GLU A 20 5.28 -23.61 9.64
CA GLU A 20 4.77 -22.62 8.69
C GLU A 20 3.32 -22.89 8.25
N ASP A 21 2.90 -24.16 8.17
CA ASP A 21 1.53 -24.52 7.80
C ASP A 21 0.54 -24.16 8.91
N GLY A 22 0.95 -24.33 10.17
CA GLY A 22 0.21 -23.82 11.33
C GLY A 22 0.13 -22.30 11.34
N LEU A 23 1.20 -21.59 10.97
CA LEU A 23 1.19 -20.12 10.83
C LEU A 23 0.19 -19.69 9.75
N LYS A 24 0.23 -20.30 8.55
CA LYS A 24 -0.70 -20.01 7.46
C LYS A 24 -2.15 -20.26 7.85
N SER A 25 -2.41 -21.36 8.56
CA SER A 25 -3.76 -21.71 9.02
C SER A 25 -4.29 -20.66 10.00
N ALA A 26 -3.49 -20.31 11.03
CA ALA A 26 -3.85 -19.27 12.00
C ALA A 26 -4.08 -17.91 11.33
N TYR A 27 -3.23 -17.54 10.36
CA TYR A 27 -3.37 -16.30 9.60
C TYR A 27 -4.69 -16.25 8.82
N VAL A 28 -5.07 -17.33 8.12
CA VAL A 28 -6.34 -17.39 7.38
C VAL A 28 -7.55 -17.34 8.33
N GLU A 29 -7.47 -18.01 9.48
CA GLU A 29 -8.53 -17.97 10.50
C GLU A 29 -8.75 -16.56 11.05
N GLU A 30 -7.66 -15.86 11.39
CA GLU A 30 -7.70 -14.48 11.89
C GLU A 30 -8.24 -13.52 10.83
N ARG A 31 -7.74 -13.64 9.59
CA ARG A 31 -8.24 -12.87 8.44
C ARG A 31 -9.75 -13.06 8.25
N ALA A 32 -10.23 -14.30 8.35
CA ALA A 32 -11.66 -14.60 8.25
C ALA A 32 -12.46 -14.07 9.45
N ALA A 33 -11.86 -14.02 10.64
CA ALA A 33 -12.49 -13.43 11.83
C ALA A 33 -12.68 -11.92 11.67
N TYR A 34 -11.66 -11.20 11.21
CA TYR A 34 -11.75 -9.76 10.90
C TYR A 34 -12.84 -9.46 9.87
N ALA A 35 -12.88 -10.22 8.77
CA ALA A 35 -13.93 -10.10 7.76
C ALA A 35 -15.34 -10.25 8.38
N ARG A 36 -15.58 -11.31 9.17
CA ARG A 36 -16.87 -11.51 9.85
C ARG A 36 -17.21 -10.40 10.84
N ILE A 37 -16.21 -9.84 11.54
CA ILE A 37 -16.40 -8.74 12.48
C ILE A 37 -16.88 -7.50 11.72
N PHE A 38 -16.17 -7.09 10.66
CA PHE A 38 -16.55 -5.92 9.87
C PHE A 38 -17.88 -6.09 9.15
N ASP A 39 -18.17 -7.29 8.62
CA ASP A 39 -19.46 -7.62 8.02
C ASP A 39 -20.61 -7.45 9.04
N ARG A 40 -20.44 -7.97 10.27
CA ARG A 40 -21.43 -7.83 11.35
C ARG A 40 -21.62 -6.39 11.80
N LEU A 41 -20.58 -5.56 11.70
CA LEU A 41 -20.64 -4.12 12.00
C LEU A 41 -21.20 -3.29 10.84
N GLY A 42 -21.41 -3.89 9.65
CA GLY A 42 -21.87 -3.19 8.46
C GLY A 42 -20.82 -2.24 7.87
N ILE A 43 -19.53 -2.46 8.17
CA ILE A 43 -18.43 -1.65 7.66
C ILE A 43 -18.08 -2.15 6.25
N LYS A 44 -18.02 -1.24 5.28
CA LYS A 44 -17.46 -1.54 3.96
C LYS A 44 -15.94 -1.48 4.06
N TYR A 45 -15.25 -2.54 3.66
CA TYR A 45 -13.81 -2.63 3.68
C TYR A 45 -13.25 -3.24 2.39
N VAL A 46 -11.96 -3.01 2.16
CA VAL A 46 -11.14 -3.66 1.15
C VAL A 46 -9.93 -4.26 1.86
N ILE A 47 -9.63 -5.52 1.57
CA ILE A 47 -8.41 -6.16 2.06
C ILE A 47 -7.31 -5.88 1.05
N VAL A 48 -6.22 -5.28 1.50
CA VAL A 48 -5.08 -4.90 0.65
C VAL A 48 -3.82 -5.60 1.12
N HIS A 49 -2.96 -5.99 0.19
CA HIS A 49 -1.59 -6.38 0.52
C HIS A 49 -0.82 -5.15 1.02
N ALA A 50 -0.07 -5.32 2.11
CA ALA A 50 0.63 -4.25 2.80
C ALA A 50 2.11 -4.62 3.04
N VAL A 51 2.89 -3.64 3.46
CA VAL A 51 4.26 -3.87 3.92
C VAL A 51 4.23 -4.50 5.31
N SER A 52 5.09 -5.49 5.60
CA SER A 52 5.19 -6.10 6.93
C SER A 52 5.78 -5.17 8.00
N GLY A 53 6.32 -4.02 7.58
CA GLY A 53 6.83 -2.99 8.46
C GLY A 53 7.91 -3.48 9.44
N PRO A 54 8.13 -2.76 10.56
CA PRO A 54 9.15 -3.09 11.55
C PRO A 54 8.80 -4.30 12.42
N MET A 55 7.56 -4.81 12.37
CA MET A 55 7.15 -6.03 13.08
C MET A 55 7.72 -7.30 12.42
N GLY A 56 8.24 -7.20 11.19
CA GLY A 56 8.81 -8.33 10.45
C GLY A 56 7.75 -9.28 9.89
N GLY A 57 8.18 -10.22 9.04
CA GLY A 57 7.31 -11.18 8.37
C GLY A 57 7.26 -11.03 6.85
N SER A 58 6.80 -12.06 6.15
CA SER A 58 6.77 -12.12 4.68
C SER A 58 5.43 -11.68 4.09
N ASP A 59 4.32 -11.90 4.79
CA ASP A 59 2.96 -11.60 4.34
C ASP A 59 2.27 -10.66 5.33
N SER A 60 1.67 -9.59 4.80
CA SER A 60 0.93 -8.59 5.56
C SER A 60 -0.27 -8.11 4.74
N GLU A 61 -1.42 -7.97 5.41
CA GLU A 61 -2.64 -7.41 4.85
C GLU A 61 -3.24 -6.35 5.77
N GLU A 62 -3.82 -5.32 5.18
CA GLU A 62 -4.58 -4.29 5.86
C GLU A 62 -6.06 -4.36 5.45
N PHE A 63 -6.95 -4.07 6.40
CA PHE A 63 -8.38 -3.93 6.15
C PHE A 63 -8.73 -2.45 6.13
N LEU A 64 -8.82 -1.87 4.93
CA LEU A 64 -9.09 -0.44 4.76
C LEU A 64 -10.58 -0.19 4.56
N ALA A 65 -11.16 0.72 5.34
CA ALA A 65 -12.51 1.22 5.12
C ALA A 65 -12.47 2.42 4.15
N PRO A 66 -12.96 2.30 2.90
CA PRO A 66 -12.81 3.37 1.92
C PRO A 66 -13.62 4.61 2.30
N MET A 67 -12.94 5.73 2.50
CA MET A 67 -13.55 7.01 2.85
C MET A 67 -12.80 8.17 2.18
N PRO A 68 -13.48 9.26 1.78
CA PRO A 68 -12.82 10.43 1.20
C PRO A 68 -11.80 11.11 2.12
N ILE A 69 -11.91 10.87 3.43
CA ILE A 69 -11.01 11.41 4.47
C ILE A 69 -9.99 10.38 4.97
N GLY A 70 -9.92 9.20 4.37
CA GLY A 70 -8.92 8.20 4.69
C GLY A 70 -7.51 8.73 4.38
N GLU A 71 -6.54 8.40 5.23
CA GLU A 71 -5.16 8.84 5.03
C GLU A 71 -4.38 7.89 4.10
N ASP A 72 -4.77 6.61 4.03
CA ASP A 72 -4.17 5.62 3.15
C ASP A 72 -4.70 5.70 1.72
N THR A 73 -3.81 5.41 0.78
CA THR A 73 -4.14 5.20 -0.63
C THR A 73 -3.84 3.76 -1.01
N PHE A 74 -4.73 3.12 -1.76
CA PHE A 74 -4.50 1.77 -2.28
C PHE A 74 -4.84 1.70 -3.76
N ALA A 75 -4.17 0.79 -4.46
CA ALA A 75 -4.45 0.45 -5.85
C ALA A 75 -5.36 -0.79 -5.90
N LEU A 76 -6.45 -0.70 -6.66
CA LEU A 76 -7.37 -1.82 -6.92
C LEU A 76 -7.19 -2.29 -8.36
N ALA A 77 -6.77 -3.55 -8.53
CA ALA A 77 -6.65 -4.16 -9.85
C ALA A 77 -8.03 -4.59 -10.39
N PRO A 78 -8.20 -4.68 -11.72
CA PRO A 78 -9.44 -5.21 -12.33
C PRO A 78 -9.79 -6.64 -11.88
N SER A 79 -8.81 -7.41 -11.41
CA SER A 79 -9.00 -8.75 -10.84
C SER A 79 -9.64 -8.75 -9.44
N GLY A 80 -9.80 -7.58 -8.82
CA GLY A 80 -10.29 -7.42 -7.45
C GLY A 80 -9.21 -7.53 -6.37
N LYS A 81 -7.96 -7.85 -6.74
CA LYS A 81 -6.82 -7.76 -5.81
C LYS A 81 -6.44 -6.30 -5.57
N ALA A 82 -5.99 -6.00 -4.36
CA ALA A 82 -5.62 -4.64 -3.98
C ALA A 82 -4.31 -4.61 -3.17
N TRP A 83 -3.61 -3.47 -3.28
CA TRP A 83 -2.34 -3.21 -2.60
C TRP A 83 -2.37 -1.82 -2.00
N ASN A 84 -1.91 -1.66 -0.76
CA ASN A 84 -1.48 -0.37 -0.29
C ASN A 84 -0.39 0.15 -1.26
N VAL A 85 -0.42 1.43 -1.61
CA VAL A 85 0.55 2.00 -2.56
C VAL A 85 2.00 1.83 -2.10
N GLU A 86 2.24 1.73 -0.79
CA GLU A 86 3.56 1.46 -0.22
C GLU A 86 4.08 0.04 -0.50
N ALA A 87 3.16 -0.91 -0.70
CA ALA A 87 3.46 -2.31 -1.01
C ALA A 87 3.40 -2.60 -2.53
N LEU A 88 3.02 -1.61 -3.35
CA LEU A 88 2.86 -1.79 -4.78
C LEU A 88 4.22 -1.77 -5.49
N THR A 89 4.53 -2.84 -6.21
CA THR A 89 5.66 -2.86 -7.15
C THR A 89 5.16 -2.69 -8.57
N THR A 90 5.85 -1.85 -9.34
CA THR A 90 5.58 -1.69 -10.77
C THR A 90 6.50 -2.59 -11.59
N PRO A 91 6.02 -3.20 -12.68
CA PRO A 91 6.87 -3.98 -13.56
C PRO A 91 7.99 -3.10 -14.14
N GLU A 92 9.14 -3.71 -14.42
CA GLU A 92 10.20 -3.05 -15.18
C GLU A 92 9.67 -2.71 -16.58
N MET A 93 9.93 -1.47 -17.01
CA MET A 93 9.62 -1.04 -18.35
C MET A 93 10.64 -1.62 -19.33
N GLN A 94 10.19 -1.94 -20.54
CA GLN A 94 11.10 -2.34 -21.61
C GLN A 94 12.04 -1.18 -21.96
N ASP A 95 13.26 -1.52 -22.34
CA ASP A 95 14.22 -0.55 -22.85
C ASP A 95 13.65 0.17 -24.08
N VAL A 96 13.79 1.49 -24.09
CA VAL A 96 13.41 2.34 -25.22
C VAL A 96 14.67 2.65 -26.03
N ASP A 97 14.60 2.57 -27.36
CA ASP A 97 15.70 2.97 -28.23
C ASP A 97 16.06 4.45 -28.00
N CYS A 98 17.25 4.65 -27.45
CA CYS A 98 17.80 5.96 -27.11
C CYS A 98 18.96 6.36 -28.05
N SER A 99 19.14 5.68 -29.18
CA SER A 99 20.22 5.95 -30.15
C SER A 99 20.20 7.36 -30.74
N ALA A 100 19.01 7.98 -30.83
CA ALA A 100 18.82 9.34 -31.31
C ALA A 100 18.83 10.41 -30.20
N THR A 101 19.16 10.06 -28.96
CA THR A 101 19.18 11.01 -27.84
C THR A 101 20.22 12.10 -28.09
N PRO A 102 19.84 13.40 -28.04
CA PRO A 102 20.78 14.50 -28.18
C PRO A 102 21.91 14.43 -27.15
N LYS A 103 23.04 15.08 -27.45
CA LYS A 103 24.13 15.22 -26.47
C LYS A 103 23.61 16.01 -25.26
N MET A 104 23.99 15.57 -24.06
CA MET A 104 23.70 16.30 -22.81
C MET A 104 24.14 17.76 -22.93
N GLU A 105 23.24 18.66 -22.52
CA GLU A 105 23.49 20.09 -22.42
C GLU A 105 23.10 20.62 -21.04
N THR A 106 23.72 21.73 -20.64
CA THR A 106 23.40 22.45 -19.40
C THR A 106 22.47 23.61 -19.74
N LEU A 107 21.32 23.69 -19.07
CA LEU A 107 20.37 24.79 -19.21
C LEU A 107 20.21 25.52 -17.86
N ASP A 108 20.40 26.84 -17.87
CA ASP A 108 20.14 27.66 -16.70
C ASP A 108 18.63 27.80 -16.48
N THR A 109 18.13 27.22 -15.39
CA THR A 109 16.69 27.18 -15.04
C THR A 109 16.41 27.78 -13.66
N PRO A 110 16.84 29.02 -13.38
CA PRO A 110 16.80 29.62 -12.02
C PRO A 110 15.39 29.69 -11.41
N ASP A 111 14.36 29.76 -12.25
CA ASP A 111 12.97 29.88 -11.85
C ASP A 111 12.19 28.54 -11.87
N ALA A 112 12.78 27.46 -12.42
CA ALA A 112 12.11 26.16 -12.53
C ALA A 112 12.33 25.28 -11.29
N LYS A 113 11.57 25.54 -10.23
CA LYS A 113 11.69 24.82 -8.94
C LYS A 113 10.84 23.54 -8.85
N THR A 114 10.04 23.24 -9.87
CA THR A 114 9.19 22.05 -9.95
C THR A 114 9.35 21.37 -11.30
N ILE A 115 9.00 20.07 -11.38
CA ILE A 115 8.97 19.34 -12.65
C ILE A 115 8.04 20.04 -13.67
N GLU A 116 6.88 20.51 -13.23
CA GLU A 116 5.95 21.26 -14.10
C GLU A 116 6.55 22.55 -14.65
N ALA A 117 7.34 23.27 -13.83
CA ALA A 117 8.02 24.47 -14.29
C ALA A 117 9.16 24.12 -15.28
N LEU A 118 9.85 23.01 -15.06
CA LEU A 118 10.88 22.51 -15.97
C LEU A 118 10.31 22.15 -17.35
N VAL A 119 9.16 21.46 -17.39
CA VAL A 119 8.46 21.10 -18.64
C VAL A 119 8.06 22.32 -19.48
N LYS A 120 7.88 23.50 -18.86
CA LYS A 120 7.51 24.73 -19.57
C LYS A 120 8.69 25.45 -20.20
N VAL A 121 9.92 25.15 -19.76
CA VAL A 121 11.16 25.78 -20.25
C VAL A 121 11.98 24.87 -21.15
N SER A 122 11.67 23.57 -21.18
CA SER A 122 12.12 22.58 -22.16
C SER A 122 11.26 22.60 -23.43
#